data_AF-A0AAE3W0C1-F1
#
_entry.id   AF-A0AAE3W0C1-F1
#
_cell.length_a   1.000
_cell.length_b   1.000
_cell.length_c   1.000
_cell.angle_alpha   90.00
_cell.angle_beta   90.00
_cell.angle_gamma   90.00
#
_symmetry.space_group_name_H-M   'P 1'
#
loop_
_entity.id
_entity.type
_entity.pdbx_description
1 polymer ?
#
loop_
_entity_poly.entity_id
_entity_poly.type
_entity_poly.pdbx_seq_one_letter_code
_entity_poly.pdbx_strand_id
1 'polypeptide(L)'
;MPNHTDPLAELLAAGAATVERPSLGAGYRGYDTPRPKGGTVDLRIVLNWRHAGKITVDGLGRLAFPVLPDRPGLYRFTWVDAICGHRTFVGETGNLWRRLIAYRHPGPASITDQYVSDLLLTHLNAGGTADVAIAMYGALHVGGAERELDLASVASRELAANAALMQCAVTGDTDIVS
;
A
#
# COMPACT_ATOMS: atom_id res chain seq x y z
N MET A 1 30.05 5.85 -7.78
CA MET A 1 28.82 6.03 -6.98
C MET A 1 27.66 6.00 -7.95
N PRO A 2 26.79 4.98 -7.94
CA PRO A 2 25.66 4.94 -8.85
C PRO A 2 24.58 5.90 -8.35
N ASN A 3 24.16 6.79 -9.25
CA ASN A 3 23.08 7.73 -9.08
C ASN A 3 21.77 6.93 -9.03
N HIS A 4 21.21 6.73 -7.84
CA HIS A 4 19.89 6.11 -7.68
C HIS A 4 18.86 7.21 -7.94
N THR A 5 18.45 7.35 -9.19
CA THR A 5 17.33 8.23 -9.55
C THR A 5 16.07 7.63 -8.95
N ASP A 6 15.36 8.41 -8.13
CA ASP A 6 14.08 8.04 -7.53
C ASP A 6 13.01 7.97 -8.63
N PRO A 7 12.47 6.76 -8.95
CA PRO A 7 11.50 6.61 -10.01
C PRO A 7 10.14 7.28 -9.70
N LEU A 8 9.86 7.59 -8.42
CA LEU A 8 8.67 8.35 -8.03
C LEU A 8 8.83 9.85 -8.36
N ALA A 9 10.05 10.38 -8.23
CA ALA A 9 10.35 11.77 -8.58
C ALA A 9 10.20 12.03 -10.10
N GLU A 10 10.59 11.07 -10.95
CA GLU A 10 10.36 11.16 -12.40
C GLU A 10 8.87 11.10 -12.76
N LEU A 11 8.08 10.27 -12.06
CA LEU A 11 6.64 10.15 -12.30
C LEU A 11 5.89 11.45 -11.93
N LEU A 12 6.33 12.14 -10.87
CA LEU A 12 5.75 13.42 -10.44
C LEU A 12 6.21 14.60 -11.32
N ALA A 13 7.43 14.59 -11.84
CA ALA A 13 7.94 15.62 -12.75
C ALA A 13 7.33 15.53 -14.17
N ALA A 14 6.90 14.34 -14.60
CA ALA A 14 6.28 14.12 -15.90
C ALA A 14 4.85 14.70 -16.03
N GLY A 15 4.26 15.20 -14.94
CA GLY A 15 2.91 15.76 -14.89
C GLY A 15 2.68 17.10 -15.63
N ALA A 16 3.72 17.71 -16.21
CA ALA A 16 3.62 19.02 -16.86
C ALA A 16 4.18 19.08 -18.29
N ALA A 17 4.48 17.94 -18.93
CA ALA A 17 4.91 17.90 -20.33
C ALA A 17 3.72 17.61 -21.25
N THR A 18 3.39 18.56 -22.13
CA THR A 18 2.50 18.34 -23.27
C THR A 18 3.13 17.28 -24.18
N VAL A 19 2.71 16.03 -24.05
CA VAL A 19 3.21 14.94 -24.91
C VAL A 19 2.74 15.21 -26.34
N GLU A 20 3.66 15.62 -27.22
CA GLU A 20 3.45 15.58 -28.66
C GLU A 20 3.17 14.13 -29.06
N ARG A 21 1.98 13.89 -29.60
CA ARG A 21 1.55 12.55 -30.02
C ARG A 21 2.12 12.24 -31.40
N PRO A 22 2.73 11.06 -31.62
CA PRO A 22 3.10 10.63 -32.96
C PRO A 22 1.85 10.48 -33.83
N SER A 23 1.92 10.94 -35.08
CA SER A 23 0.88 10.72 -36.08
C SER A 23 0.83 9.24 -36.43
N LEU A 24 -0.23 8.56 -35.99
CA LEU A 24 -0.49 7.18 -36.40
C LEU A 24 -0.82 7.17 -37.90
N GLY A 25 0.07 6.55 -38.69
CA GLY A 25 -0.06 6.40 -40.13
C GLY A 25 -1.35 5.69 -40.55
N ALA A 26 -1.72 5.87 -41.82
CA ALA A 26 -3.00 5.54 -42.47
C ALA A 26 -3.36 4.03 -42.57
N GLY A 27 -2.91 3.19 -41.64
CA GLY A 27 -3.12 1.74 -41.64
C GLY A 27 -4.02 1.19 -40.53
N TYR A 28 -4.39 1.98 -39.52
CA TYR A 28 -5.24 1.51 -38.42
C TYR A 28 -6.74 1.58 -38.79
N ARG A 29 -7.21 0.62 -39.60
CA ARG A 29 -8.64 0.37 -39.79
C ARG A 29 -9.15 -0.55 -38.69
N GLY A 30 -9.85 0.02 -37.73
CA GLY A 30 -10.68 -0.73 -36.78
C GLY A 30 -10.57 -0.19 -35.37
N TYR A 31 -11.41 0.79 -35.04
CA TYR A 31 -12.12 0.98 -33.76
C TYR A 31 -13.03 2.21 -33.92
N ASP A 32 -14.13 2.08 -34.67
CA ASP A 32 -15.30 3.00 -34.57
C ASP A 32 -16.13 2.67 -33.31
N THR A 33 -15.49 2.21 -32.24
CA THR A 33 -16.08 2.23 -30.91
C THR A 33 -16.19 3.68 -30.47
N PRO A 34 -17.33 4.13 -29.88
CA PRO A 34 -17.37 5.44 -29.25
C PRO A 34 -16.16 5.56 -28.34
N ARG A 35 -15.30 6.56 -28.56
CA ARG A 35 -14.23 6.87 -27.60
C ARG A 35 -14.91 6.93 -26.22
N PRO A 36 -14.37 6.27 -25.18
CA PRO A 36 -14.91 6.45 -23.85
C PRO A 36 -15.01 7.95 -23.62
N LYS A 37 -16.22 8.46 -23.37
CA LYS A 37 -16.40 9.87 -23.07
C LYS A 37 -15.50 10.15 -21.88
N GLY A 38 -14.42 10.91 -22.11
CA GLY A 38 -13.56 11.35 -21.03
C GLY A 38 -14.42 12.05 -19.99
N GLY A 39 -14.26 11.68 -18.74
CA GLY A 39 -14.90 12.29 -17.59
C GLY A 39 -13.88 12.42 -16.47
N THR A 40 -14.04 13.44 -15.64
CA THR A 40 -13.24 13.57 -14.42
C THR A 40 -13.72 12.55 -13.40
N VAL A 41 -12.79 11.85 -12.77
CA VAL A 41 -13.04 11.04 -11.58
C VAL A 41 -12.56 11.85 -10.38
N ASP A 42 -13.50 12.27 -9.54
CA ASP A 42 -13.21 12.91 -8.25
C ASP A 42 -13.83 12.05 -7.15
N LEU A 43 -12.97 11.60 -6.23
CA LEU A 43 -13.36 10.80 -5.08
C LEU A 43 -12.47 11.14 -3.88
N ARG A 44 -13.04 11.01 -2.69
CA ARG A 44 -12.30 11.07 -1.42
C ARG A 44 -12.48 9.76 -0.67
N ILE A 45 -11.38 9.23 -0.15
CA ILE A 45 -11.38 8.04 0.69
C ILE A 45 -11.03 8.45 2.12
N VAL A 46 -11.81 7.96 3.08
CA VAL A 46 -11.53 8.12 4.50
C VAL A 46 -11.33 6.74 5.11
N LEU A 47 -10.20 6.54 5.77
CA LEU A 47 -9.85 5.29 6.45
C LEU A 47 -9.68 5.55 7.94
N ASN A 48 -10.28 4.68 8.75
CA ASN A 48 -10.17 4.75 10.20
C ASN A 48 -9.10 3.77 10.68
N TRP A 49 -7.87 4.25 10.75
CA TRP A 49 -6.74 3.49 11.29
C TRP A 49 -6.86 3.31 12.80
N ARG A 50 -6.75 2.07 13.27
CA ARG A 50 -6.68 1.73 14.69
C ARG A 50 -5.37 1.03 14.97
N HIS A 51 -4.62 1.51 15.97
CA HIS A 51 -3.47 0.78 16.48
C HIS A 51 -3.92 -0.60 16.98
N ALA A 52 -3.27 -1.65 16.48
CA ALA A 52 -3.58 -3.03 16.81
C ALA A 52 -2.57 -3.64 17.79
N GLY A 53 -1.34 -3.12 17.82
CA GLY A 53 -0.33 -3.53 18.79
C GLY A 53 1.09 -3.49 18.23
N LYS A 54 2.03 -3.97 19.05
CA LYS A 54 3.44 -4.09 18.69
C LYS A 54 3.73 -5.39 17.97
N ILE A 55 4.65 -5.33 17.02
CA ILE A 55 5.28 -6.51 16.40
C ILE A 55 6.53 -6.81 17.23
N THR A 56 6.72 -8.08 17.59
CA THR A 56 7.83 -8.53 18.44
C THR A 56 8.50 -9.78 17.85
N VAL A 57 9.59 -10.23 18.46
CA VAL A 57 10.23 -11.51 18.13
C VAL A 57 9.95 -12.49 19.28
N ASP A 58 9.47 -13.68 18.96
CA ASP A 58 9.20 -14.71 19.96
C ASP A 58 10.46 -15.51 20.37
N GLY A 59 10.30 -16.42 21.33
CA GLY A 59 11.40 -17.26 21.81
C GLY A 59 11.98 -18.24 20.77
N LEU A 60 11.38 -18.34 19.58
CA LEU A 60 11.89 -19.14 18.45
C LEU A 60 12.53 -18.27 17.37
N GLY A 61 12.69 -16.95 17.61
CA GLY A 61 13.26 -16.03 16.64
C GLY A 61 12.31 -15.62 15.51
N ARG A 62 10.99 -15.78 15.68
CA ARG A 62 9.98 -15.49 14.65
C ARG A 62 9.15 -14.27 15.00
N LEU A 63 8.61 -13.60 13.99
CA LEU A 63 7.70 -12.47 14.18
C LEU A 63 6.46 -12.89 14.96
N ALA A 64 6.18 -12.20 16.06
CA ALA A 64 4.96 -12.32 16.84
C ALA A 64 4.14 -11.04 16.68
N PHE A 65 2.89 -11.23 16.25
CA PHE A 65 1.94 -10.17 15.95
C PHE A 65 0.82 -10.13 17.00
N PRO A 66 0.15 -8.98 17.20
CA PRO A 66 -1.09 -8.95 17.96
C PRO A 66 -2.16 -9.77 17.25
N VAL A 67 -3.11 -10.29 18.01
CA VAL A 67 -4.26 -11.02 17.46
C VAL A 67 -5.15 -10.05 16.70
N LEU A 68 -5.35 -10.32 15.41
CA LEU A 68 -6.21 -9.51 14.56
C LEU A 68 -7.56 -10.18 14.28
N PRO A 69 -8.61 -9.40 13.96
CA PRO A 69 -9.89 -9.95 13.53
C PRO A 69 -9.79 -10.77 12.24
N ASP A 70 -10.59 -11.83 12.15
CA ASP A 70 -10.72 -12.67 10.94
C ASP A 70 -11.70 -12.03 9.93
N ARG A 71 -11.27 -10.95 9.28
CA ARG A 71 -12.06 -10.25 8.25
C ARG A 71 -11.19 -9.50 7.25
N PRO A 72 -11.76 -9.06 6.11
CA PRO A 72 -11.10 -8.17 5.17
C PRO A 72 -10.74 -6.81 5.79
N GLY A 73 -9.65 -6.23 5.31
CA GLY A 73 -9.23 -4.89 5.71
C GLY A 73 -7.85 -4.51 5.17
N LEU A 74 -7.35 -3.38 5.65
CA LEU A 74 -6.01 -2.90 5.41
C LEU A 74 -5.18 -3.01 6.69
N TYR A 75 -3.88 -3.17 6.52
CA TYR A 75 -2.90 -3.15 7.60
C TYR A 75 -1.77 -2.20 7.24
N ARG A 76 -1.20 -1.59 8.27
CA ARG A 76 -0.06 -0.69 8.17
C ARG A 76 0.98 -1.08 9.22
N PHE A 77 2.20 -1.36 8.79
CA PHE A 77 3.33 -1.50 9.69
C PHE A 77 4.12 -0.19 9.71
N THR A 78 4.51 0.25 10.89
CA THR A 78 5.35 1.43 11.06
C THR A 78 6.53 1.10 11.96
N TRP A 79 7.72 1.50 11.55
CA TRP A 79 8.93 1.35 12.36
C TRP A 79 9.93 2.47 12.05
N VAL A 80 10.90 2.66 12.93
CA VAL A 80 11.93 3.70 12.78
C VAL A 80 13.23 3.04 12.39
N ASP A 81 13.63 3.22 11.15
CA ASP A 81 14.93 2.81 10.65
C ASP A 81 16.00 3.88 10.97
N ALA A 82 17.17 3.45 11.41
CA ALA A 82 18.24 4.38 11.80
C ALA A 82 18.79 5.22 10.64
N ILE A 83 18.65 4.74 9.40
CA ILE A 83 19.18 5.39 8.19
C ILE A 83 18.09 6.21 7.51
N CYS A 84 16.89 5.64 7.38
CA CYS A 84 15.80 6.20 6.58
C CYS A 84 14.71 6.89 7.42
N GLY A 85 14.80 6.87 8.74
CA GLY A 85 13.77 7.46 9.61
C GLY A 85 12.50 6.61 9.65
N HIS A 86 11.32 7.24 9.56
CA HIS A 86 10.05 6.53 9.63
C HIS A 86 9.78 5.75 8.34
N ARG A 87 9.63 4.44 8.47
CA ARG A 87 9.23 3.54 7.39
C ARG A 87 7.79 3.09 7.59
N THR A 88 7.07 3.00 6.48
CA THR A 88 5.66 2.60 6.46
C THR A 88 5.43 1.55 5.37
N PHE A 89 4.89 0.40 5.78
CA PHE A 89 4.38 -0.62 4.86
C PHE A 89 2.85 -0.58 4.93
N VAL A 90 2.15 -0.47 3.80
CA VAL A 90 0.69 -0.60 3.76
C VAL A 90 0.31 -1.73 2.81
N GLY A 91 -0.57 -2.60 3.27
CA GLY A 91 -1.15 -3.63 2.42
C GLY A 91 -2.63 -3.84 2.69
N GLU A 92 -3.26 -4.59 1.79
CA GLU A 92 -4.63 -5.07 1.94
C GLU A 92 -4.69 -6.58 2.03
N THR A 93 -5.82 -7.09 2.52
CA THR A 93 -6.11 -8.51 2.48
C THR A 93 -7.59 -8.79 2.66
N GLY A 94 -8.05 -9.92 2.10
CA GLY A 94 -9.34 -10.51 2.45
C GLY A 94 -9.40 -11.09 3.87
N ASN A 95 -8.26 -11.24 4.55
CA ASN A 95 -8.19 -11.83 5.89
C ASN A 95 -6.98 -11.31 6.68
N LEU A 96 -7.21 -10.34 7.57
CA LEU A 96 -6.16 -9.70 8.38
C LEU A 96 -5.36 -10.70 9.21
N TRP A 97 -6.02 -11.62 9.89
CA TRP A 97 -5.34 -12.64 10.70
C TRP A 97 -4.41 -13.52 9.86
N ARG A 98 -4.92 -14.12 8.78
CA ARG A 98 -4.13 -15.01 7.91
C ARG A 98 -2.97 -14.28 7.25
N ARG A 99 -3.13 -13.00 6.89
CA ARG A 99 -2.05 -12.21 6.27
C ARG A 99 -0.86 -12.03 7.19
N LEU A 100 -1.09 -11.72 8.48
CA LEU A 100 0.01 -11.58 9.43
C LEU A 100 0.69 -12.92 9.74
N ILE A 101 -0.08 -14.01 9.77
CA ILE A 101 0.49 -15.36 9.87
C ILE A 101 1.38 -15.69 8.66
N ALA A 102 1.05 -15.22 7.46
CA ALA A 102 1.89 -15.41 6.28
C ALA A 102 3.26 -14.73 6.42
N TYR A 103 3.35 -13.57 7.08
CA TYR A 103 4.65 -12.95 7.38
C TYR A 103 5.42 -13.66 8.49
N ARG A 104 4.71 -14.27 9.45
CA ARG A 104 5.35 -15.07 10.51
C ARG A 104 5.90 -16.40 9.96
N HIS A 105 5.24 -16.97 8.97
CA HIS A 105 5.56 -18.24 8.32
C HIS A 105 5.56 -18.10 6.81
N PRO A 106 6.51 -17.33 6.24
CA PRO A 106 6.53 -17.09 4.81
C PRO A 106 6.77 -18.39 4.07
N GLY A 107 5.90 -18.70 3.11
CA GLY A 107 6.09 -19.84 2.23
C GLY A 107 7.30 -19.63 1.32
N PRO A 108 7.99 -20.70 0.88
CA PRO A 108 9.24 -20.61 0.12
C PRO A 108 9.09 -19.90 -1.24
N ALA A 109 7.87 -19.81 -1.78
CA ALA A 109 7.59 -19.13 -3.04
C ALA A 109 7.11 -17.66 -2.88
N SER A 110 6.82 -17.21 -1.66
CA SER A 110 6.28 -15.86 -1.43
C SER A 110 7.40 -14.86 -1.18
N ILE A 111 7.98 -14.35 -2.26
CA ILE A 111 9.11 -13.42 -2.22
C ILE A 111 8.77 -12.17 -1.38
N THR A 112 7.57 -11.61 -1.57
CA THR A 112 7.13 -10.43 -0.82
C THR A 112 6.97 -10.72 0.67
N ASP A 113 6.40 -11.86 1.04
CA ASP A 113 6.22 -12.18 2.46
C ASP A 113 7.56 -12.46 3.15
N GLN A 114 8.50 -13.10 2.44
CA GLN A 114 9.88 -13.27 2.92
C GLN A 114 10.56 -11.93 3.12
N TYR A 115 10.50 -11.05 2.11
CA TYR A 115 11.11 -9.73 2.17
C TYR A 115 10.61 -8.91 3.37
N VAL A 116 9.29 -8.83 3.56
CA VAL A 116 8.69 -8.09 4.69
C VAL A 116 9.06 -8.73 6.03
N SER A 117 9.08 -10.07 6.09
CA SER A 117 9.49 -10.80 7.30
C SER A 117 10.93 -10.48 7.68
N ASP A 118 11.86 -10.58 6.71
CA ASP A 118 13.28 -10.35 6.92
C ASP A 118 13.58 -8.90 7.32
N LEU A 119 12.87 -7.95 6.71
CA LEU A 119 12.99 -6.53 7.04
C LEU A 119 12.61 -6.30 8.52
N LEU A 120 11.43 -6.77 8.93
CA LEU A 120 10.95 -6.60 10.30
C LEU A 120 11.84 -7.32 11.31
N LEU A 121 12.28 -8.55 11.02
CA LEU A 121 13.18 -9.30 11.89
C LEU A 121 14.53 -8.60 12.06
N THR A 122 15.12 -8.12 10.97
CA THR A 122 16.38 -7.37 10.99
C THR A 122 16.26 -6.16 11.90
N HIS A 123 15.19 -5.38 11.72
CA HIS A 123 14.91 -4.19 12.53
C HIS A 123 14.71 -4.50 14.02
N LEU A 124 13.88 -5.50 14.33
CA LEU A 124 13.57 -5.87 15.72
C LEU A 124 14.79 -6.48 16.43
N ASN A 125 15.61 -7.28 15.74
CA ASN A 125 16.84 -7.85 16.30
C ASN A 125 17.92 -6.80 16.57
N ALA A 126 17.89 -5.66 15.87
CA ALA A 126 18.73 -4.50 16.17
C ALA A 126 18.25 -3.69 17.40
N GLY A 127 17.18 -4.13 18.08
CA GLY A 127 16.59 -3.44 19.23
C GLY A 127 15.55 -2.38 18.85
N GLY A 128 15.16 -2.33 17.58
CA GLY A 128 14.12 -1.42 17.10
C GLY A 128 12.71 -1.82 17.55
N THR A 129 11.76 -0.91 17.35
CA THR A 129 10.32 -1.17 17.58
C THR A 129 9.54 -1.08 16.29
N ALA A 130 8.53 -1.94 16.14
CA ALA A 130 7.57 -1.87 15.04
C ALA A 130 6.15 -2.03 15.59
N ASP A 131 5.21 -1.30 14.99
CA ASP A 131 3.80 -1.29 15.34
C ASP A 131 2.95 -1.69 14.13
N VAL A 132 1.79 -2.29 14.40
CA VAL A 132 0.76 -2.54 13.40
C VAL A 132 -0.49 -1.73 13.72
N ALA A 133 -1.04 -1.09 12.69
CA ALA A 133 -2.37 -0.52 12.68
C ALA A 133 -3.22 -1.21 11.61
N ILE A 134 -4.54 -1.21 11.80
CA ILE A 134 -5.50 -1.79 10.85
C ILE A 134 -6.62 -0.81 10.54
N ALA A 135 -7.17 -0.89 9.32
CA ALA A 135 -8.41 -0.25 8.96
C ALA A 135 -9.40 -1.32 8.48
N MET A 136 -10.53 -1.41 9.18
CA MET A 136 -11.61 -2.38 8.89
C MET A 136 -12.89 -1.71 8.38
N TYR A 137 -12.90 -0.37 8.39
CA TYR A 137 -13.99 0.48 7.99
C TYR A 137 -13.42 1.69 7.27
N GLY A 138 -14.17 2.18 6.29
CA GLY A 138 -13.85 3.41 5.58
C GLY A 138 -15.08 3.99 4.90
N ALA A 139 -14.93 5.20 4.38
CA ALA A 139 -15.94 5.89 3.62
C ALA A 139 -15.39 6.30 2.25
N LEU A 140 -16.25 6.20 1.24
CA LEU A 140 -16.01 6.67 -0.12
C LEU A 140 -16.97 7.84 -0.39
N HIS A 141 -16.42 9.01 -0.69
CA HIS A 141 -17.20 10.15 -1.12
C HIS A 141 -17.09 10.31 -2.64
N VAL A 142 -18.23 10.29 -3.33
CA VAL A 142 -18.33 10.48 -4.78
C VAL A 142 -19.53 11.39 -5.07
N GLY A 143 -19.31 12.47 -5.82
CA GLY A 143 -20.37 13.42 -6.17
C GLY A 143 -21.02 14.06 -4.94
N GLY A 144 -20.25 14.30 -3.87
CA GLY A 144 -20.74 14.86 -2.60
C GLY A 144 -21.51 13.89 -1.70
N ALA A 145 -21.79 12.67 -2.15
CA ALA A 145 -22.42 11.64 -1.33
C ALA A 145 -21.38 10.76 -0.64
N GLU A 146 -21.54 10.52 0.66
CA GLU A 146 -20.77 9.55 1.42
C GLU A 146 -21.41 8.16 1.31
N ARG A 147 -20.58 7.14 1.14
CA ARG A 147 -20.97 5.73 1.15
C ARG A 147 -19.98 4.93 1.98
N GLU A 148 -20.45 3.85 2.60
CA GLU A 148 -19.55 2.87 3.20
C GLU A 148 -18.65 2.28 2.12
N LEU A 149 -17.35 2.23 2.42
CA LEU A 149 -16.38 1.56 1.57
C LEU A 149 -16.40 0.07 1.88
N ASP A 150 -16.94 -0.72 0.95
CA ASP A 150 -17.01 -2.17 1.09
C ASP A 150 -15.62 -2.82 0.99
N LEU A 151 -15.00 -3.10 2.13
CA LEU A 151 -13.70 -3.77 2.17
C LEU A 151 -13.79 -5.28 1.89
N ALA A 152 -14.97 -5.88 1.67
CA ALA A 152 -15.05 -7.24 1.15
C ALA A 152 -14.67 -7.30 -0.34
N SER A 153 -14.90 -6.21 -1.09
CA SER A 153 -14.49 -6.05 -2.48
C SER A 153 -12.97 -5.86 -2.62
N VAL A 154 -12.33 -6.68 -3.47
CA VAL A 154 -10.90 -6.57 -3.80
C VAL A 154 -10.59 -5.18 -4.37
N ALA A 155 -11.37 -4.72 -5.34
CA ALA A 155 -11.15 -3.42 -5.98
C ALA A 155 -11.23 -2.25 -4.99
N SER A 156 -12.16 -2.32 -4.03
CA SER A 156 -12.30 -1.28 -3.00
C SER A 156 -11.14 -1.30 -2.01
N ARG A 157 -10.63 -2.48 -1.64
CA ARG A 157 -9.43 -2.61 -0.80
C ARG A 157 -8.16 -2.12 -1.51
N GLU A 158 -7.97 -2.49 -2.77
CA GLU A 158 -6.83 -2.02 -3.57
C GLU A 158 -6.85 -0.50 -3.73
N LEU A 159 -8.01 0.08 -4.06
CA LEU A 159 -8.17 1.52 -4.16
C LEU A 159 -7.84 2.22 -2.84
N ALA A 160 -8.31 1.67 -1.72
CA ALA A 160 -8.04 2.19 -0.38
C ALA A 160 -6.56 2.09 0.00
N ALA A 161 -5.92 0.96 -0.31
CA ALA A 161 -4.51 0.74 -0.02
C ALA A 161 -3.64 1.73 -0.80
N ASN A 162 -3.92 1.90 -2.10
CA ASN A 162 -3.23 2.89 -2.92
C ASN A 162 -3.44 4.32 -2.42
N ALA A 163 -4.65 4.68 -1.98
CA ALA A 163 -4.89 5.99 -1.39
C ALA A 163 -4.10 6.21 -0.08
N ALA A 164 -3.98 5.17 0.75
CA ALA A 164 -3.16 5.23 1.96
C ALA A 164 -1.66 5.34 1.66
N LEU A 165 -1.16 4.59 0.67
CA LEU A 165 0.22 4.70 0.19
C LEU A 165 0.51 6.12 -0.34
N MET A 166 -0.38 6.67 -1.16
CA MET A 166 -0.25 8.04 -1.66
C MET A 166 -0.30 9.08 -0.54
N GLN A 167 -1.14 8.87 0.48
CA GLN A 167 -1.16 9.73 1.66
C GLN A 167 0.21 9.75 2.35
N CYS A 168 0.78 8.56 2.63
CA CYS A 168 2.11 8.42 3.22
C CYS A 168 3.18 9.15 2.40
N ALA A 169 3.14 9.02 1.07
CA ALA A 169 4.10 9.65 0.16
C ALA A 169 4.04 11.18 0.23
N VAL A 170 2.82 11.73 0.26
CA VAL A 170 2.60 13.17 0.32
C VAL A 170 2.93 13.75 1.70
N THR A 171 2.74 12.97 2.79
CA THR A 171 3.03 13.42 4.15
C THR A 171 4.47 13.21 4.61
N GLY A 172 5.32 12.61 3.75
CA GLY A 172 6.76 12.50 4.00
C GLY A 172 7.22 11.23 4.73
N ASP A 173 6.41 10.16 4.72
CA ASP A 173 6.90 8.84 5.14
C ASP A 173 7.96 8.39 4.13
N THR A 174 9.16 8.08 4.63
CA THR A 174 10.41 8.21 3.87
C THR A 174 10.74 6.95 3.06
N ASP A 175 10.06 5.83 3.33
CA ASP A 175 10.15 4.62 2.53
C ASP A 175 8.82 3.86 2.55
N ILE A 176 8.22 3.72 1.37
CA ILE A 176 6.90 3.13 1.16
C ILE A 176 7.11 1.84 0.39
N VAL A 177 6.82 0.74 1.06
CA VAL A 177 6.89 -0.60 0.48
C VAL A 177 5.47 -1.10 0.27
N SER A 178 5.15 -1.52 -0.96
CA SER A 178 3.87 -2.10 -1.39
C SER A 178 4.03 -3.55 -1.85
#